data_AF-X0TZT3-F1
#
_entry.id   AF-X0TZT3-F1
#
_cell.length_a   1.000
_cell.length_b   1.000
_cell.length_c   1.000
_cell.angle_alpha   90.00
_cell.angle_beta   90.00
_cell.angle_gamma   90.00
#
_symmetry.space_group_name_H-M   'P 1'
#
loop_
_entity.id
_entity.type
_entity.pdbx_description
1 polymer ?
#
loop_
_entity_poly.entity_id
_entity_poly.type
_entity_poly.pdbx_seq_one_letter_code
_entity_poly.pdbx_strand_id
1 'polypeptide(L)'
;HRDRAEQGGEVMGAAAYKPRDVAPNEFYATPRSTILQLTQVESFDGPIWEPACGNGAISSVLAEAGHDVISSDLVQRGFGVAGIDFLLQDTSLAPNIVTNPPFSLGVEFVRHALSLATGKVAMLLKIGFI
;
A
#
# COMPACT_ATOMS: atom_id res chain seq x y z
N HIS A 1 -32.79 -22.09 46.71
CA HIS A 1 -32.88 -20.62 46.55
C HIS A 1 -31.68 -20.17 45.72
N ARG A 2 -31.81 -20.29 44.40
CA ARG A 2 -31.69 -19.19 43.42
C ARG A 2 -30.32 -18.49 43.39
N ASP A 3 -29.51 -18.93 42.44
CA ASP A 3 -29.04 -18.17 41.27
C ASP A 3 -28.56 -16.73 41.50
N ARG A 4 -27.24 -16.53 41.27
CA ARG A 4 -26.64 -15.26 40.86
C ARG A 4 -25.37 -15.61 40.06
N ALA A 5 -25.51 -15.73 38.75
CA ALA A 5 -25.17 -14.70 37.77
C ALA A 5 -23.66 -14.52 37.63
N GLU A 6 -23.05 -15.30 36.73
CA GLU A 6 -21.85 -14.87 36.02
C GLU A 6 -22.26 -14.62 34.58
N GLN A 7 -22.12 -13.35 34.22
CA GLN A 7 -22.60 -12.72 33.02
C GLN A 7 -21.79 -13.24 31.83
N GLY A 8 -22.51 -13.58 30.76
CA GLY A 8 -21.90 -13.81 29.46
C GLY A 8 -21.12 -12.57 29.05
N GLY A 9 -19.81 -12.76 28.87
CA GLY A 9 -19.00 -11.84 28.08
C GLY A 9 -19.47 -11.94 26.65
N GLU A 10 -20.34 -11.02 26.26
CA GLU A 10 -20.70 -10.76 24.88
C GLU A 10 -19.40 -10.40 24.15
N VAL A 11 -18.90 -11.32 23.32
CA VAL A 11 -17.78 -11.08 22.43
C VAL A 11 -18.28 -10.02 21.45
N MET A 12 -17.94 -8.76 21.70
CA MET A 12 -18.20 -7.66 20.77
C MET A 12 -17.66 -8.09 19.40
N GLY A 13 -18.58 -8.37 18.48
CA GLY A 13 -18.26 -8.83 17.15
C GLY A 13 -17.28 -7.87 16.52
N ALA A 14 -16.11 -8.38 16.13
CA ALA A 14 -15.26 -7.67 15.18
C ALA A 14 -16.15 -7.34 13.98
N ALA A 15 -16.41 -6.05 13.76
CA ALA A 15 -17.12 -5.63 12.56
C ALA A 15 -16.39 -6.26 11.37
N ALA A 16 -17.12 -7.03 10.56
CA ALA A 16 -16.54 -7.66 9.38
C ALA A 16 -15.91 -6.55 8.53
N TYR A 17 -14.58 -6.56 8.44
CA TYR A 17 -13.84 -5.58 7.64
C TYR A 17 -14.31 -5.74 6.19
N LYS A 18 -14.96 -4.71 5.66
CA LYS A 18 -15.28 -4.61 4.24
C LYS A 18 -14.11 -3.91 3.55
N PRO A 19 -13.41 -4.58 2.61
CA PRO A 19 -12.39 -3.94 1.80
C PRO A 19 -12.92 -2.65 1.14
N ARG A 20 -12.09 -1.62 1.04
CA ARG A 20 -12.47 -0.42 0.27
C ARG A 20 -12.79 -0.81 -1.17
N ASP A 21 -13.91 -0.32 -1.68
CA ASP A 21 -14.29 -0.49 -3.08
C ASP A 21 -13.47 0.47 -3.94
N VAL A 22 -12.31 0.03 -4.43
CA VAL A 22 -11.49 0.80 -5.39
C VAL A 22 -12.06 0.57 -6.79
N ALA A 23 -12.49 1.63 -7.48
CA ALA A 23 -13.15 1.47 -8.76
C ALA A 23 -12.17 0.89 -9.81
N PRO A 24 -12.64 0.03 -10.75
CA PRO A 24 -11.76 -0.64 -11.71
C PRO A 24 -10.88 0.29 -12.56
N ASN A 25 -11.34 1.53 -12.78
CA ASN A 25 -10.70 2.59 -13.56
C ASN A 25 -9.73 3.48 -12.75
N GLU A 26 -9.50 3.20 -11.47
CA GLU A 26 -8.51 3.90 -10.64
C GLU A 26 -7.09 3.37 -10.82
N PHE A 27 -6.92 2.33 -11.64
CA PHE A 27 -5.62 1.79 -12.03
C PHE A 27 -5.05 2.54 -13.24
N TYR A 28 -3.93 3.23 -13.05
CA TYR A 28 -3.17 3.84 -14.13
C TYR A 28 -1.85 3.08 -14.29
N ALA A 29 -1.53 2.67 -15.51
CA ALA A 29 -0.24 2.09 -15.80
C ALA A 29 0.85 3.16 -15.62
N THR A 30 1.74 2.96 -14.65
CA THR A 30 2.93 3.79 -14.49
C THR A 30 3.89 3.48 -15.64
N PRO A 31 4.28 4.47 -16.47
CA PRO A 31 5.24 4.22 -17.53
C PRO A 31 6.56 3.73 -16.94
N ARG A 32 7.11 2.65 -17.50
CA ARG A 32 8.41 2.10 -17.08
C ARG A 32 9.52 3.16 -17.06
N SER A 33 9.53 4.07 -18.04
CA SER A 33 10.50 5.17 -18.10
C SER A 33 10.46 6.06 -16.86
N THR A 34 9.30 6.25 -16.25
CA THR A 34 9.15 7.07 -15.04
C THR A 34 9.88 6.44 -13.85
N ILE A 35 9.76 5.12 -13.68
CA ILE A 35 10.44 4.41 -12.59
C ILE A 35 11.94 4.30 -12.85
N LEU A 36 12.36 4.07 -14.10
CA LEU A 36 13.78 4.09 -14.45
C LEU A 36 14.41 5.46 -14.16
N GLN A 37 13.74 6.56 -14.51
CA GLN A 37 14.22 7.90 -14.18
C GLN A 37 14.31 8.13 -12.68
N LEU A 38 13.30 7.68 -11.91
CA LEU A 38 13.35 7.74 -10.44
C LEU A 38 14.62 7.04 -9.91
N THR A 39 14.93 5.83 -10.38
CA THR A 39 16.12 5.09 -9.95
C THR A 39 17.45 5.72 -10.39
N GLN A 40 17.44 6.64 -11.37
CA GLN A 40 18.64 7.36 -11.80
C GLN A 40 18.91 8.60 -10.95
N VAL A 41 17.88 9.22 -10.39
CA VAL A 41 18.00 10.47 -9.63
C VAL A 41 17.94 10.26 -8.13
N GLU A 42 17.38 9.13 -7.68
CA GLU A 42 17.26 8.80 -6.27
C GLU A 42 17.76 7.41 -5.94
N SER A 43 18.49 7.32 -4.83
CA SER A 43 18.88 6.07 -4.19
C SER A 43 17.97 5.74 -3.00
N PHE A 44 17.78 4.46 -2.74
CA PHE A 44 17.05 3.94 -1.58
C PHE A 44 17.96 3.00 -0.80
N ASP A 45 18.15 3.28 0.48
CA ASP A 45 18.89 2.41 1.38
C ASP A 45 17.93 1.36 1.97
N GLY A 46 18.18 0.09 1.65
CA GLY A 46 17.35 -1.03 2.08
C GLY A 46 16.11 -1.31 1.20
N PRO A 47 15.25 -2.26 1.63
CA PRO A 47 14.12 -2.70 0.82
C PRO A 47 13.08 -1.60 0.56
N ILE A 48 12.24 -1.83 -0.45
CA ILE A 48 11.13 -0.96 -0.85
C ILE A 48 9.81 -1.72 -0.71
N TRP A 49 8.79 -1.06 -0.17
CA TRP A 49 7.42 -1.55 -0.17
C TRP A 49 6.59 -0.80 -1.22
N GLU A 50 5.95 -1.55 -2.10
CA GLU A 50 4.93 -1.07 -3.01
C GLU A 50 3.54 -1.59 -2.56
N PRO A 51 2.78 -0.77 -1.80
CA PRO A 51 1.53 -1.22 -1.17
C PRO A 51 0.28 -1.21 -2.06
N ALA A 52 0.39 -0.77 -3.32
CA ALA A 52 -0.68 -0.78 -4.32
C ALA A 52 -0.12 -1.29 -5.66
N CYS A 53 0.45 -2.50 -5.63
CA CYS A 53 1.31 -2.99 -6.71
C CYS A 53 0.60 -3.36 -8.01
N GLY A 54 -0.72 -3.56 -7.96
CA GLY A 54 -1.52 -3.96 -9.11
C GLY A 54 -0.94 -5.17 -9.86
N ASN A 55 -0.46 -4.94 -11.08
CA ASN A 55 0.15 -5.97 -11.92
C ASN A 55 1.69 -6.01 -11.87
N GLY A 56 2.31 -5.27 -10.95
CA GLY A 56 3.77 -5.22 -10.76
C GLY A 56 4.52 -4.20 -11.62
N ALA A 57 3.82 -3.25 -12.24
CA ALA A 57 4.44 -2.30 -13.18
C ALA A 57 5.60 -1.48 -12.57
N ILE A 58 5.54 -1.14 -11.29
CA ILE A 58 6.64 -0.46 -10.58
C ILE A 58 7.58 -1.50 -9.98
N SER A 59 7.03 -2.53 -9.32
CA SER A 59 7.81 -3.56 -8.61
C SER A 59 8.84 -4.22 -9.50
N SER A 60 8.45 -4.62 -10.71
CA SER A 60 9.35 -5.28 -11.66
C SER A 60 10.50 -4.36 -12.07
N VAL A 61 10.23 -3.07 -12.29
CA VAL A 61 11.27 -2.12 -12.71
C VAL A 61 12.24 -1.83 -11.56
N LEU A 62 11.75 -1.67 -10.34
CA LEU A 62 12.59 -1.50 -9.15
C LEU A 62 13.46 -2.75 -8.89
N ALA A 63 12.88 -3.94 -9.05
CA ALA A 63 13.62 -5.20 -8.90
C ALA A 63 14.70 -5.36 -9.98
N GLU A 64 14.40 -5.03 -11.24
CA GLU A 64 15.39 -5.01 -12.33
C GLU A 64 16.50 -3.98 -12.11
N ALA A 65 16.23 -2.89 -11.39
CA ALA A 65 17.22 -1.90 -10.96
C ALA A 65 18.06 -2.36 -9.75
N GLY A 66 17.80 -3.56 -9.21
CA GLY A 66 18.57 -4.17 -8.12
C GLY A 66 18.03 -3.92 -6.71
N HIS A 67 16.80 -3.42 -6.57
CA HIS A 67 16.16 -3.25 -5.26
C HIS A 67 15.42 -4.50 -4.81
N ASP A 68 15.46 -4.78 -3.50
CA ASP A 68 14.54 -5.73 -2.87
C ASP A 68 13.16 -5.09 -2.71
N VAL A 69 12.13 -5.66 -3.35
CA VAL A 69 10.78 -5.09 -3.38
C VAL A 69 9.77 -6.03 -2.74
N ILE A 70 9.08 -5.54 -1.72
CA ILE A 70 7.89 -6.17 -1.13
C ILE A 70 6.68 -5.55 -1.80
N SER A 71 5.78 -6.38 -2.34
CA SER A 71 4.65 -5.92 -3.15
C SER A 71 3.35 -6.43 -2.57
N SER A 72 2.42 -5.53 -2.29
CA SER A 72 1.08 -5.87 -1.84
C SER A 72 0.02 -5.05 -2.55
N ASP A 73 -1.22 -5.53 -2.52
CA ASP A 73 -2.36 -4.80 -3.04
C ASP A 73 -3.63 -5.16 -2.26
N LEU A 74 -4.62 -4.28 -2.28
CA LEU A 74 -5.94 -4.59 -1.73
C LEU A 74 -6.67 -5.63 -2.60
N VAL A 75 -6.44 -5.60 -3.92
CA VAL A 75 -7.15 -6.40 -4.92
C VAL A 75 -6.19 -7.38 -5.59
N GLN A 76 -6.63 -8.62 -5.78
CA GLN A 76 -5.87 -9.64 -6.53
C GLN A 76 -5.79 -9.25 -8.02
N ARG A 77 -4.60 -8.84 -8.47
CA ARG A 77 -4.33 -8.42 -9.85
C ARG A 77 -3.19 -9.20 -10.52
N GLY A 78 -2.82 -10.35 -9.94
CA GLY A 78 -1.84 -11.27 -10.51
C GLY A 78 -0.38 -10.97 -10.15
N PHE A 79 -0.14 -10.02 -9.25
CA PHE A 79 1.17 -9.67 -8.73
C PHE A 79 1.10 -9.34 -7.24
N GLY A 80 2.18 -9.61 -6.49
CA GLY A 80 2.28 -9.32 -5.07
C GLY A 80 1.30 -10.10 -4.18
N VAL A 81 1.25 -9.72 -2.91
CA VAL A 81 0.32 -10.27 -1.91
C VAL A 81 -0.98 -9.45 -1.92
N ALA A 82 -2.09 -10.06 -2.29
CA ALA A 82 -3.39 -9.40 -2.29
C ALA A 82 -4.11 -9.44 -0.93
N GLY A 83 -5.17 -8.63 -0.81
CA GLY A 83 -5.99 -8.54 0.40
C GLY A 83 -5.39 -7.69 1.50
N ILE A 84 -4.31 -6.97 1.22
CA ILE A 84 -3.65 -6.08 2.18
C ILE A 84 -4.17 -4.66 1.94
N ASP A 85 -4.90 -4.15 2.92
CA ASP A 85 -5.25 -2.75 2.95
C ASP A 85 -4.12 -1.92 3.56
N PHE A 86 -3.42 -1.19 2.70
CA PHE A 86 -2.34 -0.29 3.09
C PHE A 86 -2.72 0.67 4.22
N LEU A 87 -3.86 1.35 4.12
CA LEU A 87 -4.25 2.40 5.07
C LEU A 87 -4.73 1.83 6.43
N LEU A 88 -4.80 0.52 6.57
CA LEU A 88 -5.04 -0.16 7.85
C LEU A 88 -3.78 -0.79 8.45
N GLN A 89 -2.62 -0.68 7.78
CA GLN A 89 -1.38 -1.21 8.33
C GLN A 89 -0.85 -0.27 9.42
N ASP A 90 -0.38 -0.82 10.52
CA ASP A 90 0.27 -0.09 11.61
C ASP A 90 1.79 -0.09 11.50
N THR A 91 2.33 -0.99 10.68
CA THR A 91 3.76 -1.23 10.51
C THR A 91 4.11 -1.26 9.04
N SER A 92 5.19 -0.57 8.66
CA SER A 92 5.72 -0.66 7.30
C SER A 92 6.41 -2.00 7.07
N LEU A 93 6.17 -2.63 5.92
CA LEU A 93 6.87 -3.86 5.53
C LEU A 93 8.32 -3.61 5.10
N ALA A 94 8.68 -2.37 4.76
CA ALA A 94 10.03 -1.96 4.39
C ALA A 94 10.33 -0.51 4.83
N PRO A 95 11.61 -0.09 4.92
CA PRO A 95 11.95 1.29 5.26
C PRO A 95 11.41 2.29 4.23
N ASN A 96 11.52 1.97 2.95
CA ASN A 96 11.15 2.85 1.86
C ASN A 96 9.77 2.46 1.30
N ILE A 97 8.99 3.45 0.86
CA ILE A 97 7.69 3.22 0.23
C ILE A 97 7.68 3.90 -1.15
N VAL A 98 7.44 3.13 -2.20
CA VAL A 98 7.33 3.64 -3.57
C VAL A 98 6.06 3.10 -4.20
N THR A 99 5.12 3.96 -4.60
CA THR A 99 3.87 3.50 -5.21
C THR A 99 3.17 4.56 -6.05
N ASN A 100 2.23 4.11 -6.88
CA ASN A 100 1.22 4.93 -7.55
C ASN A 100 -0.14 4.56 -6.92
N PRO A 101 -0.61 5.33 -5.92
CA PRO A 101 -1.81 4.96 -5.18
C PRO A 101 -3.09 5.13 -6.04
N PRO A 102 -4.21 4.50 -5.64
CA PRO A 102 -5.51 4.82 -6.24
C PRO A 102 -5.77 6.34 -6.19
N PHE A 103 -6.20 6.91 -7.32
CA PHE A 103 -6.30 8.38 -7.47
C PHE A 103 -7.15 9.04 -6.38
N SER A 104 -8.27 8.43 -6.01
CA SER A 104 -9.18 8.96 -4.98
C SER A 104 -8.55 8.99 -3.58
N LEU A 105 -7.54 8.17 -3.33
CA LEU A 105 -6.91 7.97 -2.03
C LEU A 105 -5.50 8.59 -1.94
N GLY A 106 -5.05 9.32 -2.96
CA GLY A 106 -3.65 9.80 -3.04
C GLY A 106 -3.19 10.58 -1.80
N VAL A 107 -4.01 11.48 -1.28
CA VAL A 107 -3.68 12.27 -0.07
C VAL A 107 -3.59 11.39 1.17
N GLU A 108 -4.49 10.43 1.33
CA GLU A 108 -4.50 9.49 2.47
C GLU A 108 -3.27 8.59 2.42
N PHE A 109 -2.94 8.06 1.23
CA PHE A 109 -1.73 7.26 1.02
C PHE A 109 -0.45 8.03 1.35
N VAL A 110 -0.33 9.29 0.92
CA VAL A 110 0.82 10.12 1.24
C VAL A 110 0.96 10.30 2.75
N ARG A 111 -0.11 10.73 3.43
CA ARG A 111 -0.09 10.96 4.89
C ARG A 111 0.26 9.70 5.64
N HIS A 112 -0.34 8.58 5.25
CA HIS A 112 -0.11 7.30 5.91
C HIS A 112 1.30 6.77 5.67
N ALA A 113 1.80 6.83 4.43
CA ALA A 113 3.17 6.44 4.11
C ALA A 113 4.20 7.26 4.88
N LEU A 114 4.01 8.57 4.99
CA LEU A 114 4.89 9.44 5.80
C LEU A 114 4.86 9.09 7.29
N SER A 115 3.75 8.54 7.80
CA SER A 115 3.65 8.09 9.20
C SER A 115 4.27 6.71 9.45
N LEU A 116 4.34 5.85 8.42
CA LEU A 116 4.84 4.47 8.53
C LEU A 116 6.32 4.32 8.14
N ALA A 117 6.77 5.04 7.11
CA ALA A 117 8.10 4.87 6.54
C ALA A 117 9.18 5.33 7.52
N THR A 118 10.26 4.55 7.61
CA THR A 118 11.48 4.93 8.34
C THR A 118 12.60 5.41 7.40
N GLY A 119 12.43 5.19 6.09
CA GLY A 119 13.29 5.67 5.01
C GLY A 119 12.58 6.70 4.13
N LYS A 120 12.70 6.56 2.81
CA LYS A 120 12.13 7.50 1.84
C LYS A 120 10.73 7.10 1.38
N VAL A 121 9.90 8.10 1.07
CA VAL A 121 8.61 7.92 0.41
C VAL A 121 8.64 8.57 -0.97
N ALA A 122 8.32 7.82 -2.02
CA ALA A 122 8.10 8.32 -3.37
C ALA A 122 6.70 7.95 -3.86
N MET A 123 5.92 8.96 -4.24
CA MET A 123 4.52 8.79 -4.66
C MET A 123 4.33 9.33 -6.06
N LEU A 124 3.91 8.47 -6.98
CA LEU A 124 3.58 8.87 -8.35
C LEU A 124 2.13 9.33 -8.39
N LEU A 125 1.90 10.63 -8.15
CA LEU A 125 0.56 11.21 -8.16
C LEU A 125 0.28 11.91 -9.49
N LYS A 126 -0.95 11.77 -9.98
CA LYS A 126 -1.44 12.64 -11.06
C LYS A 126 -1.56 14.06 -10.53
N ILE A 127 -1.01 15.03 -11.26
CA ILE A 127 -1.28 16.44 -11.01
C ILE A 127 -2.74 16.71 -11.40
N GLY A 128 -3.65 16.56 -10.45
CA GLY A 128 -4.90 17.33 -10.47
C GLY A 128 -4.51 18.75 -10.06
N PHE A 129 -4.86 19.76 -10.86
CA PHE A 129 -4.55 21.16 -10.58
C PHE A 129 -4.76 21.48 -9.07
N ILE A 130 -3.69 21.96 -8.41
CA ILE A 130 -3.71 22.46 -7.02
C ILE A 130 -4.48 23.78 -6.97
#